data_AF-A0AA37HSQ4-F1
#
_entry.id   AF-A0AA37HSQ4-F1
#
_cell.length_a   1.000
_cell.length_b   1.000
_cell.length_c   1.000
_cell.angle_alpha   90.00
_cell.angle_beta   90.00
_cell.angle_gamma   90.00
#
_symmetry.space_group_name_H-M   'P 1'
#
loop_
_entity.id
_entity.type
_entity.pdbx_description
1 polymer ?
#
loop_
_entity_poly.entity_id
_entity_poly.type
_entity_poly.pdbx_seq_one_letter_code
_entity_poly.pdbx_strand_id
1 'polypeptide(L)'
;MIENADPFELDDVFGPGPGETPAERARQSSQRFVRCHTAIAHDSPDAGGLKISAQQAYEAFGWEILRQIPDRLSVGIVRRGCQAKEILPKARAAAGLSREDIAARSGVSLDDIVIVEDGRRSMPMAILVKLAETLGLCPIRFGAVDCTLAASDKGKMTQGAQASI
;
A
#
# COMPACT_ATOMS: atom_id res chain seq x y z
N MET A 1 3.76 3.87 -22.11
CA MET A 1 5.23 3.75 -22.13
C MET A 1 5.54 2.37 -21.60
N ILE A 2 6.34 1.58 -22.32
CA ILE A 2 6.83 0.31 -21.79
C ILE A 2 7.94 0.70 -20.80
N GLU A 3 7.75 0.42 -19.51
CA GLU A 3 8.82 0.53 -18.51
C GLU A 3 9.87 -0.55 -18.87
N ASN A 4 10.92 -0.16 -19.57
CA ASN A 4 12.06 -1.04 -19.84
C ASN A 4 12.95 -1.04 -18.59
N ALA A 5 13.02 -2.17 -17.91
CA ALA A 5 13.96 -2.42 -16.81
C ALA A 5 15.05 -3.39 -17.28
N ASP A 6 16.26 -3.22 -16.77
CA ASP A 6 17.36 -4.15 -17.04
C ASP A 6 17.03 -5.53 -16.42
N PRO A 7 17.28 -6.66 -17.11
CA PRO A 7 17.01 -7.98 -16.55
C PRO A 7 17.67 -8.24 -15.19
N PHE A 8 18.85 -7.67 -14.93
CA PHE A 8 19.49 -7.79 -13.63
C PHE A 8 18.73 -7.04 -12.53
N GLU A 9 18.22 -5.83 -12.80
CA GLU A 9 17.36 -5.11 -11.85
C GLU A 9 16.06 -5.88 -11.56
N LEU A 10 15.47 -6.52 -12.58
CA LEU A 10 14.29 -7.36 -12.41
C LEU A 10 14.59 -8.57 -11.51
N ASP A 11 15.74 -9.20 -11.69
CA ASP A 11 16.20 -10.32 -10.87
C ASP A 11 16.46 -9.87 -9.42
N ASP A 12 17.07 -8.71 -9.21
CA ASP A 12 17.35 -8.20 -7.86
C ASP A 12 16.08 -7.90 -7.06
N VAL A 13 15.03 -7.40 -7.72
CA VAL A 13 13.76 -7.04 -7.06
C VAL A 13 12.81 -8.23 -6.94
N PHE A 14 12.62 -8.99 -8.01
CA PHE A 14 11.59 -10.01 -8.09
C PHE A 14 12.13 -11.45 -8.08
N GLY A 15 13.44 -11.61 -8.03
CA GLY A 15 14.10 -12.89 -8.24
C GLY A 15 14.16 -13.29 -9.71
N PRO A 16 15.00 -14.29 -10.03
CA PRO A 16 15.11 -14.83 -11.38
C PRO A 16 13.77 -15.45 -11.81
N GLY A 17 13.34 -15.14 -13.03
CA GLY A 17 12.09 -15.64 -13.54
C GLY A 17 11.74 -15.14 -14.94
N PRO A 18 10.60 -15.56 -15.50
CA PRO A 18 10.16 -15.12 -16.80
C PRO A 18 9.48 -13.73 -16.73
N GLY A 19 9.33 -13.08 -17.88
CA GLY A 19 8.81 -11.71 -18.00
C GLY A 19 9.93 -10.68 -18.21
N GLU A 20 9.77 -9.86 -19.24
CA GLU A 20 10.76 -8.85 -19.66
C GLU A 20 10.41 -7.45 -19.14
N THR A 21 9.19 -7.28 -18.61
CA THR A 21 8.73 -6.03 -18.00
C THR A 21 8.54 -6.20 -16.50
N PRO A 22 8.64 -5.10 -15.70
CA PRO A 22 8.37 -5.15 -14.27
C PRO A 22 6.99 -5.76 -13.92
N ALA A 23 5.95 -5.42 -14.68
CA ALA A 23 4.60 -5.91 -14.46
C ALA A 23 4.48 -7.43 -14.68
N GLU A 24 5.07 -7.93 -15.78
CA GLU A 24 5.06 -9.37 -16.08
C GLU A 24 5.88 -10.15 -15.07
N ARG A 25 7.06 -9.63 -14.72
CA ARG A 25 7.94 -10.26 -13.74
C ARG A 25 7.28 -10.34 -12.37
N ALA A 26 6.66 -9.26 -11.91
CA ALA A 26 5.94 -9.23 -10.64
C ALA A 26 4.80 -10.25 -10.58
N ARG A 27 4.10 -10.49 -11.70
CA ARG A 27 3.00 -11.47 -11.80
C ARG A 27 3.50 -12.92 -11.65
N GLN A 28 4.70 -13.21 -12.15
CA GLN A 28 5.24 -14.58 -12.19
C GLN A 28 6.20 -14.88 -11.05
N SER A 29 6.61 -13.85 -10.32
CA SER A 29 7.54 -13.95 -9.20
C SER A 29 6.92 -14.65 -7.99
N SER A 30 7.73 -15.50 -7.34
CA SER A 30 7.44 -16.07 -6.03
C SER A 30 7.97 -15.21 -4.87
N GLN A 31 8.66 -14.11 -5.18
CA GLN A 31 9.21 -13.19 -4.20
C GLN A 31 8.08 -12.54 -3.41
N ARG A 32 8.30 -12.40 -2.11
CA ARG A 32 7.39 -11.72 -1.19
C ARG A 32 8.00 -10.45 -0.68
N PHE A 33 7.12 -9.50 -0.41
CA PHE A 33 7.44 -8.24 0.22
C PHE A 33 6.74 -8.14 1.56
N VAL A 34 7.34 -7.39 2.46
CA VAL A 34 6.71 -6.98 3.70
C VAL A 34 6.50 -5.47 3.68
N ARG A 35 5.27 -5.08 3.97
CA ARG A 35 4.87 -3.69 4.12
C ARG A 35 4.62 -3.40 5.58
N CYS A 36 5.40 -2.50 6.17
CA CYS A 36 5.05 -1.85 7.43
C CYS A 36 4.38 -0.50 7.13
N HIS A 37 3.93 0.21 8.16
CA HIS A 37 3.23 1.48 7.95
C HIS A 37 4.07 2.46 7.10
N THR A 38 5.36 2.59 7.40
CA THR A 38 6.24 3.61 6.82
C THR A 38 7.08 3.14 5.65
N ALA A 39 7.25 1.83 5.44
CA ALA A 39 8.18 1.31 4.44
C ALA A 39 7.73 -0.03 3.82
N ILE A 40 8.32 -0.35 2.68
CA ILE A 40 8.26 -1.66 2.02
C ILE A 40 9.67 -2.25 1.89
N ALA A 41 9.79 -3.57 2.04
CA ALA A 41 11.04 -4.32 1.95
C ALA A 41 10.77 -5.73 1.41
N HIS A 42 11.82 -6.49 1.09
CA HIS A 42 11.69 -7.94 0.87
C HIS A 42 11.24 -8.62 2.16
N ASP A 43 10.40 -9.65 2.03
CA ASP A 43 9.98 -10.43 3.18
C ASP A 43 11.17 -11.16 3.81
N SER A 44 11.17 -11.24 5.14
CA SER A 44 12.14 -11.99 5.92
C SER A 44 11.42 -12.76 7.03
N PRO A 45 12.06 -13.80 7.62
CA PRO A 45 11.43 -14.62 8.65
C PRO A 45 10.90 -13.82 9.85
N ASP A 46 11.64 -12.78 10.24
CA ASP A 46 11.32 -11.94 11.41
C ASP A 46 10.43 -10.74 11.08
N ALA A 47 9.97 -10.61 9.84
CA ALA A 47 9.21 -9.45 9.40
C ALA A 47 7.76 -9.49 9.91
N GLY A 48 7.41 -8.58 10.82
CA GLY A 48 6.07 -8.48 11.43
C GLY A 48 5.04 -7.61 10.68
N GLY A 49 5.36 -7.16 9.46
CA GLY A 49 4.46 -6.33 8.64
C GLY A 49 3.44 -7.13 7.84
N LEU A 50 2.68 -6.43 7.00
CA LEU A 50 1.75 -7.04 6.04
C LEU A 50 2.56 -7.70 4.91
N LYS A 51 2.51 -9.03 4.83
CA LYS A 51 3.18 -9.80 3.77
C LYS A 51 2.34 -9.80 2.50
N ILE A 52 2.91 -9.35 1.39
CA ILE A 52 2.25 -9.23 0.09
C ILE A 52 3.07 -9.90 -1.02
N SER A 53 2.42 -10.32 -2.10
CA SER A 53 3.12 -10.84 -3.27
C SER A 53 3.82 -9.74 -4.07
N ALA A 54 4.78 -10.12 -4.91
CA ALA A 54 5.40 -9.21 -5.88
C ALA A 54 4.37 -8.48 -6.74
N GLN A 55 3.36 -9.18 -7.26
CA GLN A 55 2.27 -8.56 -8.03
C GLN A 55 1.54 -7.48 -7.22
N GLN A 56 1.13 -7.81 -5.99
CA GLN A 56 0.43 -6.88 -5.11
C GLN A 56 1.29 -5.64 -4.78
N ALA A 57 2.59 -5.84 -4.55
CA ALA A 57 3.53 -4.76 -4.32
C ALA A 57 3.65 -3.85 -5.55
N TYR A 58 3.75 -4.44 -6.75
CA TYR A 58 3.84 -3.71 -8.01
C TYR A 58 2.58 -2.89 -8.28
N GLU A 59 1.40 -3.50 -8.14
CA GLU A 59 0.11 -2.82 -8.33
C GLU A 59 -0.09 -1.67 -7.32
N ALA A 60 0.44 -1.80 -6.10
CA ALA A 60 0.28 -0.80 -5.05
C ALA A 60 1.29 0.35 -5.11
N PHE A 61 2.55 0.08 -5.47
CA PHE A 61 3.67 1.03 -5.30
C PHE A 61 4.43 1.34 -6.60
N GLY A 62 4.25 0.53 -7.65
CA GLY A 62 4.90 0.71 -8.94
C GLY A 62 6.39 0.38 -8.94
N TRP A 63 6.95 0.35 -10.15
CA TRP A 63 8.36 -0.03 -10.37
C TRP A 63 9.35 0.90 -9.67
N GLU A 64 9.12 2.22 -9.75
CA GLU A 64 10.05 3.23 -9.23
C GLU A 64 10.33 3.10 -7.73
N ILE A 65 9.35 2.63 -6.95
CA ILE A 65 9.55 2.36 -5.52
C ILE A 65 10.25 1.02 -5.31
N LEU A 66 9.82 -0.02 -6.01
CA LEU A 66 10.35 -1.37 -5.79
C LEU A 66 11.81 -1.52 -6.23
N ARG A 67 12.22 -0.86 -7.32
CA ARG A 67 13.60 -0.89 -7.82
C ARG A 67 14.64 -0.29 -6.86
N GLN A 68 14.19 0.45 -5.86
CA GLN A 68 15.08 1.02 -4.83
C GLN A 68 15.34 0.06 -3.66
N ILE A 69 14.59 -1.03 -3.53
CA ILE A 69 14.69 -1.93 -2.37
C ILE A 69 16.03 -2.67 -2.29
N PRO A 70 16.60 -3.21 -3.39
CA PRO A 70 17.88 -3.90 -3.34
C PRO A 70 19.00 -3.04 -2.74
N ASP A 71 19.02 -1.74 -3.04
CA ASP A 71 20.06 -0.81 -2.57
C ASP A 71 19.84 -0.30 -1.13
N ARG A 72 18.61 -0.33 -0.62
CA ARG A 72 18.23 0.44 0.60
C ARG A 72 17.72 -0.42 1.75
N LEU A 73 17.63 -1.74 1.58
CA LEU A 73 16.97 -2.70 2.49
C LEU A 73 15.45 -2.46 2.68
N SER A 74 15.00 -1.20 2.66
CA SER A 74 13.60 -0.79 2.67
C SER A 74 13.44 0.58 2.02
N VAL A 75 12.23 0.86 1.52
CA VAL A 75 11.89 2.14 0.86
C VAL A 75 10.73 2.80 1.58
N GLY A 76 10.90 4.07 1.95
CA GLY A 76 9.88 4.84 2.65
C GLY A 76 8.67 5.14 1.76
N ILE A 77 7.48 4.75 2.20
CA ILE A 77 6.19 4.94 1.51
C ILE A 77 5.26 5.92 2.23
N VAL A 78 5.77 6.63 3.24
CA VAL A 78 5.03 7.63 4.02
C VAL A 78 5.89 8.89 4.14
N ARG A 79 5.28 10.07 3.96
CA ARG A 79 5.98 11.35 4.15
C ARG A 79 6.19 11.68 5.63
N ARG A 80 5.10 11.75 6.42
CA ARG A 80 5.10 12.05 7.86
C ARG A 80 3.87 11.45 8.55
N GLY A 81 4.00 11.01 9.79
CA GLY A 81 2.87 10.57 10.60
C GLY A 81 2.06 9.43 9.94
N CYS A 82 0.73 9.44 10.11
CA CYS A 82 -0.17 8.49 9.47
C CYS A 82 -1.05 9.20 8.43
N GLN A 83 -0.93 8.79 7.17
CA GLN A 83 -1.68 9.42 6.07
C GLN A 83 -3.13 8.92 5.99
N ALA A 84 -3.49 7.89 6.76
CA ALA A 84 -4.88 7.42 6.85
C ALA A 84 -5.83 8.51 7.39
N LYS A 85 -5.32 9.58 8.03
CA LYS A 85 -6.09 10.77 8.42
C LYS A 85 -6.94 11.36 7.29
N GLU A 86 -6.50 11.19 6.04
CA GLU A 86 -7.16 11.79 4.87
C GLU A 86 -8.37 10.97 4.40
N ILE A 87 -8.44 9.70 4.78
CA ILE A 87 -9.42 8.72 4.29
C ILE A 87 -10.29 8.16 5.40
N LEU A 88 -9.71 7.81 6.54
CA LEU A 88 -10.43 7.13 7.62
C LEU A 88 -11.70 7.91 8.03
N PRO A 89 -11.66 9.24 8.28
CA PRO A 89 -12.87 9.98 8.62
C PRO A 89 -13.92 9.95 7.51
N LYS A 90 -13.50 10.03 6.24
CA LYS A 90 -14.39 10.05 5.07
C LYS A 90 -15.07 8.70 4.86
N ALA A 91 -14.29 7.62 4.88
CA ALA A 91 -14.79 6.25 4.75
C ALA A 91 -15.76 5.91 5.87
N ARG A 92 -15.40 6.25 7.11
CA ARG A 92 -16.24 6.06 8.29
C ARG A 92 -17.56 6.84 8.18
N ALA A 93 -17.49 8.12 7.81
CA ALA A 93 -18.69 8.95 7.63
C ALA A 93 -19.58 8.46 6.49
N ALA A 94 -19.00 8.02 5.36
CA ALA A 94 -19.73 7.46 4.23
C ALA A 94 -20.45 6.13 4.60
N ALA A 95 -19.88 5.36 5.53
CA ALA A 95 -20.50 4.17 6.09
C ALA A 95 -21.52 4.46 7.22
N GLY A 96 -21.72 5.74 7.58
CA GLY A 96 -22.63 6.14 8.65
C GLY A 96 -22.17 5.75 10.05
N LEU A 97 -20.86 5.58 10.26
CA LEU A 97 -20.30 5.08 11.52
C LEU A 97 -19.75 6.20 12.41
N SER A 98 -20.01 6.10 13.71
CA SER A 98 -19.28 6.85 14.73
C SER A 98 -17.89 6.24 14.96
N ARG A 99 -17.05 6.90 15.77
CA ARG A 99 -15.73 6.35 16.14
C ARG A 99 -15.90 5.12 17.05
N GLU A 100 -16.93 5.14 17.87
CA GLU A 100 -17.33 4.06 18.76
C GLU A 100 -17.80 2.84 17.96
N ASP A 101 -18.57 3.07 16.88
CA ASP A 101 -19.03 1.99 16.00
C ASP A 101 -17.85 1.28 15.32
N ILE A 102 -16.91 2.04 14.76
CA ILE A 102 -15.74 1.43 14.11
C ILE A 102 -14.81 0.77 15.14
N ALA A 103 -14.67 1.33 16.35
CA ALA A 103 -13.91 0.70 17.44
C ALA A 103 -14.50 -0.68 17.78
N ALA A 104 -15.82 -0.73 17.99
CA ALA A 104 -16.52 -1.98 18.29
C ALA A 104 -16.42 -3.01 17.15
N ARG A 105 -16.50 -2.57 15.89
CA ARG A 105 -16.42 -3.47 14.72
C ARG A 105 -15.02 -3.98 14.42
N SER A 106 -14.00 -3.12 14.56
CA SER A 106 -12.61 -3.45 14.22
C SER A 106 -11.83 -4.07 15.38
N GLY A 107 -12.32 -3.95 16.61
CA GLY A 107 -11.59 -4.32 17.83
C GLY A 107 -10.35 -3.44 18.06
N VAL A 108 -10.31 -2.24 17.46
CA VAL A 108 -9.27 -1.23 17.69
C VAL A 108 -9.76 -0.27 18.77
N SER A 109 -8.86 0.19 19.64
CA SER A 109 -9.22 1.13 20.70
C SER A 109 -9.69 2.48 20.12
N LEU A 110 -10.60 3.15 20.84
CA LEU A 110 -11.07 4.47 20.44
C LEU A 110 -9.91 5.48 20.35
N ASP A 111 -8.96 5.39 21.28
CA ASP A 111 -7.76 6.23 21.30
C ASP A 111 -6.89 6.03 20.05
N ASP A 112 -6.68 4.78 19.63
CA ASP A 112 -5.92 4.49 18.41
C ASP A 112 -6.64 5.02 17.16
N ILE A 113 -7.97 4.95 17.11
CA ILE A 113 -8.75 5.53 16.02
C ILE A 113 -8.56 7.06 15.97
N VAL A 114 -8.63 7.74 17.11
CA VAL A 114 -8.39 9.19 17.20
C VAL A 114 -6.97 9.51 16.72
N ILE A 115 -5.96 8.75 17.14
CA ILE A 115 -4.57 8.94 16.71
C ILE A 115 -4.42 8.75 15.20
N VAL A 116 -5.09 7.76 14.61
CA VAL A 116 -5.05 7.50 13.17
C VAL A 116 -5.71 8.67 12.41
N GLU A 117 -6.86 9.16 12.88
CA GLU A 117 -7.56 10.31 12.28
C GLU A 117 -6.79 11.63 12.46
N ASP A 118 -6.02 11.79 13.53
CA ASP A 118 -5.14 12.95 13.76
C ASP A 118 -3.87 12.88 12.89
N GLY A 119 -3.40 11.67 12.61
CA GLY A 119 -2.25 11.39 11.75
C GLY A 119 -0.91 11.91 12.28
N ARG A 120 -0.80 12.26 13.57
CA ARG A 120 0.40 12.88 14.16
C ARG A 120 1.59 11.93 14.31
N ARG A 121 1.35 10.62 14.40
CA ARG A 121 2.40 9.60 14.58
C ARG A 121 2.17 8.36 13.71
N SER A 122 3.22 7.55 13.59
CA SER A 122 3.14 6.23 12.94
C SER A 122 2.26 5.28 13.76
N MET A 123 1.54 4.39 13.09
CA MET A 123 0.69 3.38 13.71
C MET A 123 1.20 1.96 13.40
N PRO A 124 1.03 1.01 14.34
CA PRO A 124 1.26 -0.40 14.06
C PRO A 124 0.47 -0.86 12.83
N MET A 125 1.14 -1.60 11.94
CA MET A 125 0.54 -2.05 10.69
C MET A 125 -0.74 -2.88 10.92
N ALA A 126 -0.76 -3.70 11.98
CA ALA A 126 -1.93 -4.50 12.36
C ALA A 126 -3.18 -3.65 12.66
N ILE A 127 -3.02 -2.47 13.26
CA ILE A 127 -4.14 -1.55 13.51
C ILE A 127 -4.68 -1.03 12.17
N LEU A 128 -3.79 -0.64 11.27
CA LEU A 128 -4.16 -0.12 9.95
C LEU A 128 -4.86 -1.19 9.09
N VAL A 129 -4.40 -2.45 9.14
CA VAL A 129 -5.09 -3.58 8.47
C VAL A 129 -6.52 -3.71 8.97
N LYS A 130 -6.71 -3.81 10.30
CA LYS A 130 -8.04 -3.99 10.90
C LYS A 130 -9.01 -2.88 10.51
N LEU A 131 -8.55 -1.63 10.53
CA LEU A 131 -9.37 -0.48 10.15
C LEU A 131 -9.72 -0.49 8.65
N ALA A 132 -8.75 -0.81 7.79
CA ALA A 132 -8.98 -0.91 6.35
C ALA A 132 -10.00 -2.00 6.01
N GLU A 133 -9.82 -3.21 6.55
CA GLU A 133 -10.72 -4.35 6.33
C GLU A 133 -12.13 -4.07 6.83
N THR A 134 -12.27 -3.47 8.01
CA THR A 134 -13.58 -3.09 8.59
C THR A 134 -14.36 -2.13 7.70
N LEU A 135 -13.66 -1.28 6.95
CA LEU A 135 -14.25 -0.28 6.05
C LEU A 135 -14.28 -0.73 4.58
N GLY A 136 -13.87 -1.97 4.27
CA GLY A 136 -13.79 -2.45 2.89
C GLY A 136 -12.74 -1.73 2.03
N LEU A 137 -11.69 -1.19 2.65
CA LEU A 137 -10.57 -0.51 2.00
C LEU A 137 -9.40 -1.47 1.79
N CYS A 138 -8.52 -1.17 0.83
CA CYS A 138 -7.32 -1.96 0.57
C CYS A 138 -6.24 -1.75 1.66
N PRO A 139 -5.87 -2.79 2.45
CA PRO A 139 -4.89 -2.66 3.53
C PRO A 139 -3.46 -2.35 3.05
N ILE A 140 -3.14 -2.72 1.80
CA ILE A 140 -1.81 -2.53 1.23
C ILE A 140 -1.51 -1.04 1.07
N ARG A 141 -2.48 -0.29 0.54
CA ARG A 141 -2.33 1.15 0.33
C ARG A 141 -2.63 1.93 1.60
N PHE A 142 -3.57 1.50 2.44
CA PHE A 142 -4.04 2.27 3.59
C PHE A 142 -2.92 2.76 4.54
N GLY A 143 -2.88 4.07 4.81
CA GLY A 143 -1.84 4.74 5.60
C GLY A 143 -0.56 5.14 4.85
N ALA A 144 -0.35 4.75 3.58
CA ALA A 144 0.77 5.17 2.75
C ALA A 144 0.55 6.54 2.06
N VAL A 145 1.54 7.05 1.32
CA VAL A 145 1.33 8.16 0.38
C VAL A 145 0.29 7.79 -0.67
N ASP A 146 -0.50 8.77 -1.12
CA ASP A 146 -1.52 8.59 -2.16
C ASP A 146 -2.47 7.43 -1.87
N CYS A 147 -2.79 7.23 -0.59
CA CYS A 147 -4.00 6.53 -0.22
C CYS A 147 -5.15 7.31 -0.85
N THR A 148 -5.69 6.79 -1.93
CA THR A 148 -6.97 7.23 -2.44
C THR A 148 -8.02 6.22 -1.99
N LEU A 149 -9.26 6.68 -1.85
CA LEU A 149 -10.42 5.79 -1.72
C LEU A 149 -10.59 5.06 -3.06
N ALA A 150 -9.69 4.13 -3.38
CA ALA A 150 -9.90 3.22 -4.48
C ALA A 150 -10.97 2.21 -4.04
N ALA A 151 -12.23 2.59 -4.22
CA ALA A 151 -13.32 1.64 -4.28
C ALA A 151 -12.93 0.58 -5.32
N SER A 152 -12.97 -0.69 -4.90
CA SER A 152 -12.94 -1.91 -5.74
C SER A 152 -12.61 -1.63 -7.21
N ASP A 153 -11.34 -1.75 -7.60
CA ASP A 153 -10.88 -1.54 -8.97
C ASP A 153 -11.49 -2.61 -9.90
N LYS A 154 -12.69 -2.30 -10.39
CA LYS A 154 -13.29 -2.88 -11.58
C LYS A 154 -13.35 -1.81 -12.66
N GLY A 155 -12.20 -1.55 -13.28
CA GLY A 155 -12.12 -1.21 -14.69
C GLY A 155 -12.30 0.27 -15.06
N LYS A 156 -11.37 0.68 -15.93
CA LYS A 156 -11.32 1.92 -16.75
C LYS A 156 -10.91 3.16 -15.95
N MET A 157 -10.01 4.02 -16.44
CA MET A 157 -9.93 4.54 -17.81
C MET A 157 -8.51 4.90 -18.23
N THR A 158 -8.26 4.56 -19.49
CA THR A 158 -7.32 5.15 -20.44
C THR A 158 -7.43 6.68 -20.51
N GLN A 159 -6.26 7.32 -20.53
CA GLN A 159 -5.82 8.51 -21.28
C GLN A 159 -6.75 9.72 -21.45
N GLY A 160 -6.17 10.88 -21.12
CA GLY A 160 -6.75 12.20 -21.33
C GLY A 160 -6.84 12.65 -22.79
N ALA A 161 -7.55 13.76 -22.95
CA ALA A 161 -7.37 14.69 -24.05
C ALA A 161 -7.32 16.10 -23.45
N GLN A 162 -6.25 16.81 -23.77
CA GLN A 162 -5.94 18.17 -23.35
C GLN A 162 -6.99 19.15 -23.88
N ALA A 163 -7.40 20.09 -23.03
CA ALA A 163 -7.96 21.35 -23.49
C ALA A 163 -6.80 22.33 -23.67
N SER A 164 -6.58 22.82 -24.88
CA SER A 164 -5.83 24.04 -25.17
C SER A 164 -6.31 24.59 -26.51
N ILE A 165 -7.03 25.72 -26.39
CA ILE A 165 -7.18 26.90 -27.28
C ILE A 165 -7.43 26.65 -28.77
#